data_AF-A0AAE8G0J0-F1
#
_entry.id   AF-A0AAE8G0J0-F1
#
_cell.length_a   1.000
_cell.length_b   1.000
_cell.length_c   1.000
_cell.angle_alpha   90.00
_cell.angle_beta   90.00
_cell.angle_gamma   90.00
#
_symmetry.space_group_name_H-M   'P 1'
#
loop_
_entity.id
_entity.type
_entity.pdbx_description
1 polymer ?
#
loop_
_entity_poly.entity_id
_entity_poly.type
_entity_poly.pdbx_seq_one_letter_code
_entity_poly.pdbx_strand_id
1 'polypeptide(L)'
;MKRENLKCLKYLLIFGMMGMSLLSFSSFTVSAEINEDGLELAKDLTPYKASPYNDEEKGQWLKEPGSEEKSKDPYAGRSYRTIAELESQLNRQYQDTRRECAYNQAAYECSGLLMRGLYTPGGTYYVPWSVSPKAKQRGNVLSFTYLRKDLGFKRFPFTYTAGFIAYPTSRMPQKPNKQISLRALCQFPIDGYTDYRDEYGCGKTNKVVLKDPKGIEKVNTDFSERCHLIDVKTFYKWKRHYNKSHSKLFYQEQCGFDLRNKRYAAHNSFISMRATRYFQNVTGTFRHSEIITSGWPAEDQGLDVKKVPFMSFFFIETEDANKTKESLGAAQRMQKDYYDKTGFFVPVSAIKLPNDSYDEAQINVKKEHQHPDLIAKGIVR
;
A
#
# COMPACT_ATOMS: atom_id res chain seq x y z
N MET A 1 -65.40 11.49 -8.67
CA MET A 1 -66.66 12.06 -8.16
C MET A 1 -67.26 11.12 -7.14
N LYS A 2 -67.61 11.70 -5.98
CA LYS A 2 -68.60 11.29 -4.97
C LYS A 2 -68.63 9.85 -4.42
N ARG A 3 -68.26 9.81 -3.13
CA ARG A 3 -68.74 8.91 -2.07
C ARG A 3 -70.27 8.80 -2.06
N GLU A 4 -70.77 7.64 -1.64
CA GLU A 4 -71.41 7.41 -0.32
C GLU A 4 -72.21 6.10 -0.37
N ASN A 5 -72.02 5.22 0.62
CA ASN A 5 -73.10 4.40 1.15
C ASN A 5 -72.75 3.85 2.54
N LEU A 6 -73.76 3.92 3.39
CA LEU A 6 -73.81 3.62 4.83
C LEU A 6 -74.66 2.35 5.05
N LYS A 7 -74.50 1.71 6.23
CA LYS A 7 -75.37 0.68 6.89
C LYS A 7 -75.06 -0.78 6.55
N CYS A 8 -75.30 -1.80 7.38
CA CYS A 8 -75.48 -2.07 8.83
C CYS A 8 -75.82 -3.58 8.92
N LEU A 9 -75.34 -4.33 9.91
CA LEU A 9 -76.01 -5.46 10.65
C LEU A 9 -74.94 -6.30 11.37
N LYS A 10 -74.84 -6.22 12.71
CA LYS A 10 -75.49 -7.11 13.72
C LYS A 10 -75.23 -8.60 13.49
N TYR A 11 -74.46 -9.22 14.37
CA TYR A 11 -74.91 -10.35 15.22
C TYR A 11 -74.01 -10.45 16.46
N LEU A 12 -74.66 -10.66 17.60
CA LEU A 12 -74.10 -10.80 18.94
C LEU A 12 -74.41 -12.23 19.38
N LEU A 13 -73.41 -13.03 19.77
CA LEU A 13 -73.56 -14.18 20.69
C LEU A 13 -72.18 -14.76 21.12
N ILE A 14 -71.77 -14.35 22.33
CA ILE A 14 -71.19 -15.12 23.47
C ILE A 14 -70.21 -16.28 23.16
N PHE A 15 -68.93 -16.13 23.55
CA PHE A 15 -68.21 -16.87 24.63
C PHE A 15 -66.70 -16.59 24.60
N GLY A 16 -66.07 -16.33 25.76
CA GLY A 16 -64.61 -16.42 25.95
C GLY A 16 -63.96 -15.19 26.61
N MET A 17 -63.88 -15.19 27.95
CA MET A 17 -63.03 -14.27 28.72
C MET A 17 -61.55 -14.65 28.56
N MET A 18 -60.73 -13.77 28.00
CA MET A 18 -59.32 -13.57 28.39
C MET A 18 -58.88 -12.19 27.91
N GLY A 19 -58.68 -11.27 28.85
CA GLY A 19 -58.26 -9.89 28.58
C GLY A 19 -56.77 -9.82 28.26
N MET A 20 -56.43 -9.16 27.16
CA MET A 20 -55.06 -8.86 26.75
C MET A 20 -54.99 -7.36 26.43
N SER A 21 -54.05 -6.67 27.09
CA SER A 21 -53.93 -5.22 27.13
C SER A 21 -53.48 -4.57 25.81
N LEU A 22 -54.02 -3.36 25.60
CA LEU A 22 -53.73 -2.38 24.56
C LEU A 22 -52.25 -1.96 24.51
N LEU A 23 -51.68 -1.87 23.30
CA LEU A 23 -50.56 -0.99 22.98
C LEU A 23 -50.77 -0.34 21.60
N SER A 24 -50.44 0.94 21.52
CA SER A 24 -50.69 1.86 20.42
C SER A 24 -49.81 1.59 19.20
N PHE A 25 -50.37 1.74 18.00
CA PHE A 25 -49.61 1.80 16.75
C PHE A 25 -49.28 3.25 16.42
N SER A 26 -48.01 3.62 16.55
CA SER A 26 -47.43 4.79 15.92
C SER A 26 -46.72 4.37 14.63
N SER A 27 -47.10 5.00 13.52
CA SER A 27 -46.48 4.82 12.22
C SER A 27 -45.06 5.39 12.24
N PHE A 28 -44.05 4.53 12.18
CA PHE A 28 -42.67 4.91 11.88
C PHE A 28 -42.34 4.51 10.44
N THR A 29 -42.02 5.51 9.62
CA THR A 29 -41.29 5.30 8.37
C THR A 29 -39.89 4.81 8.70
N VAL A 30 -39.61 3.54 8.43
CA VAL A 30 -38.26 2.98 8.47
C VAL A 30 -37.52 3.48 7.23
N SER A 31 -36.68 4.50 7.38
CA SER A 31 -35.53 4.67 6.48
C SER A 31 -34.52 3.58 6.87
N ALA A 32 -34.41 2.56 6.02
CA ALA A 32 -33.36 1.58 6.13
C ALA A 32 -32.01 2.23 5.81
N GLU A 33 -31.33 2.77 6.82
CA GLU A 33 -29.88 2.93 6.75
C GLU A 33 -29.24 1.55 6.92
N ILE A 34 -28.61 1.09 5.85
CA ILE A 34 -27.85 -0.15 5.79
C ILE A 34 -26.67 -0.03 6.76
N ASN A 35 -26.78 -0.67 7.93
CA ASN A 35 -25.67 -0.90 8.86
C ASN A 35 -24.78 -2.03 8.32
N GLU A 36 -23.97 -1.74 7.31
CA GLU A 36 -22.80 -2.57 6.99
C GLU A 36 -21.58 -1.99 7.71
N ASP A 37 -21.05 -2.75 8.69
CA ASP A 37 -19.69 -2.67 9.30
C ASP A 37 -19.70 -2.96 10.82
N GLY A 38 -20.57 -3.87 11.28
CA GLY A 38 -20.65 -4.32 12.68
C GLY A 38 -19.49 -5.23 13.14
N LEU A 39 -18.23 -4.83 12.92
CA LEU A 39 -17.09 -5.40 13.65
C LEU A 39 -16.82 -4.53 14.88
N GLU A 40 -17.14 -5.03 16.07
CA GLU A 40 -16.58 -4.51 17.32
C GLU A 40 -15.08 -4.82 17.36
N LEU A 41 -14.29 -3.83 16.97
CA LEU A 41 -12.83 -3.89 16.97
C LEU A 41 -12.32 -3.47 18.35
N ALA A 42 -11.97 -4.46 19.17
CA ALA A 42 -11.27 -4.28 20.45
C ALA A 42 -10.07 -3.34 20.26
N LYS A 43 -9.93 -2.37 21.17
CA LYS A 43 -8.82 -1.40 21.17
C LYS A 43 -7.52 -2.16 21.47
N ASP A 44 -6.76 -2.50 20.43
CA ASP A 44 -5.38 -2.92 20.61
C ASP A 44 -4.54 -1.67 20.93
N LEU A 45 -4.52 -1.31 22.22
CA LEU A 45 -3.80 -0.15 22.73
C LEU A 45 -2.31 -0.42 22.93
N THR A 46 -1.80 -1.59 22.54
CA THR A 46 -0.39 -1.90 22.77
C THR A 46 0.48 -0.95 21.93
N PRO A 47 1.33 -0.11 22.58
CA PRO A 47 2.35 0.61 21.85
C PRO A 47 3.30 -0.44 21.28
N TYR A 48 3.49 -0.43 19.96
CA TYR A 48 4.42 -1.34 19.31
C TYR A 48 5.84 -0.94 19.72
N LYS A 49 6.34 -1.52 20.81
CA LYS A 49 7.68 -1.26 21.38
C LYS A 49 8.78 -2.08 20.72
N ALA A 50 8.43 -3.15 20.01
CA ALA A 50 9.40 -3.95 19.27
C ALA A 50 9.83 -3.19 18.02
N SER A 51 11.13 -3.19 17.70
CA SER A 51 11.54 -2.78 16.36
C SER A 51 10.80 -3.64 15.33
N PRO A 52 10.37 -3.09 14.18
CA PRO A 52 9.62 -3.87 13.20
C PRO A 52 10.39 -5.07 12.64
N TYR A 53 11.69 -5.11 12.92
CA TYR A 53 12.68 -6.13 12.62
C TYR A 53 12.80 -7.22 13.67
N ASN A 54 12.41 -6.96 14.91
CA ASN A 54 13.02 -7.64 16.06
C ASN A 54 12.14 -8.68 16.74
N ASP A 55 11.22 -9.34 16.01
CA ASP A 55 10.56 -10.53 16.56
C ASP A 55 10.33 -11.68 15.56
N GLU A 56 10.50 -12.89 16.12
CA GLU A 56 10.39 -14.28 15.61
C GLU A 56 11.31 -14.81 14.48
N GLU A 57 11.70 -14.03 13.46
CA GLU A 57 12.47 -14.55 12.30
C GLU A 57 13.98 -14.19 12.30
N LYS A 58 14.63 -14.28 13.49
CA LYS A 58 15.96 -13.75 13.92
C LYS A 58 17.21 -13.79 13.00
N GLY A 59 17.13 -14.18 11.73
CA GLY A 59 18.29 -14.17 10.83
C GLY A 59 17.98 -14.28 9.34
N GLN A 60 16.72 -14.11 8.92
CA GLN A 60 16.36 -14.28 7.50
C GLN A 60 16.98 -13.25 6.55
N TRP A 61 17.57 -12.18 7.07
CA TRP A 61 18.35 -11.21 6.30
C TRP A 61 19.85 -11.40 6.42
N LEU A 62 20.34 -12.27 7.32
CA LEU A 62 21.77 -12.47 7.51
C LEU A 62 22.34 -13.35 6.41
N LYS A 63 23.59 -13.05 6.04
CA LYS A 63 24.41 -13.95 5.22
C LYS A 63 24.59 -15.27 5.94
N GLU A 64 24.35 -16.36 5.23
CA GLU A 64 24.60 -17.69 5.76
C GLU A 64 26.11 -17.98 5.76
N PRO A 65 26.65 -18.65 6.80
CA PRO A 65 28.06 -19.05 6.80
C PRO A 65 28.39 -19.86 5.53
N GLY A 66 29.35 -19.37 4.73
CA GLY A 66 29.76 -20.01 3.46
C GLY A 66 28.95 -19.62 2.21
N SER A 67 27.99 -18.68 2.29
CA SER A 67 27.08 -18.32 1.18
C SER A 67 27.68 -17.46 0.05
N GLU A 68 29.00 -17.43 -0.09
CA GLU A 68 29.68 -16.65 -1.13
C GLU A 68 29.51 -17.24 -2.53
N GLU A 69 29.06 -18.50 -2.64
CA GLU A 69 28.87 -19.13 -3.93
C GLU A 69 27.76 -18.42 -4.74
N LYS A 70 28.11 -17.99 -5.95
CA LYS A 70 27.15 -17.47 -6.92
C LYS A 70 26.35 -18.64 -7.47
N SER A 71 25.03 -18.58 -7.40
CA SER A 71 24.17 -19.60 -8.02
C SER A 71 24.48 -19.72 -9.51
N LYS A 72 24.58 -20.96 -10.01
CA LYS A 72 24.69 -21.24 -11.45
C LYS A 72 23.38 -20.92 -12.20
N ASP A 73 22.25 -20.96 -11.51
CA ASP A 73 20.96 -20.52 -12.05
C ASP A 73 20.70 -19.06 -11.65
N PRO A 74 20.74 -18.10 -12.58
CA PRO A 74 20.49 -16.69 -12.28
C PRO A 74 19.04 -16.40 -11.88
N TYR A 75 18.10 -17.33 -12.13
CA TYR A 75 16.69 -17.24 -11.73
C TYR A 75 16.37 -18.01 -10.44
N ALA A 76 17.38 -18.51 -9.72
CA ALA A 76 17.14 -19.26 -8.49
C ALA A 76 16.35 -18.42 -7.47
N GLY A 77 15.29 -19.02 -6.91
CA GLY A 77 14.43 -18.33 -5.96
C GLY A 77 13.55 -17.23 -6.58
N ARG A 78 13.25 -17.28 -7.88
CA ARG A 78 12.23 -16.44 -8.53
C ARG A 78 10.96 -17.23 -8.82
N SER A 79 9.81 -16.55 -8.85
CA SER A 79 8.53 -17.13 -9.26
C SER A 79 8.37 -17.24 -10.78
N TYR A 80 9.36 -16.79 -11.55
CA TYR A 80 9.39 -16.74 -13.01
C TYR A 80 10.73 -17.27 -13.52
N ARG A 81 10.74 -17.78 -14.76
CA ARG A 81 11.89 -18.29 -15.50
C ARG A 81 12.20 -17.49 -16.77
N THR A 82 11.25 -16.68 -17.23
CA THR A 82 11.41 -15.77 -18.37
C THR A 82 10.88 -14.36 -18.07
N ILE A 83 11.28 -13.38 -18.87
CA ILE A 83 10.77 -12.01 -18.76
C ILE A 83 9.28 -11.92 -19.12
N ALA A 84 8.79 -12.76 -20.04
CA ALA A 84 7.39 -12.83 -20.42
C ALA A 84 6.49 -13.37 -19.28
N GLU A 85 6.98 -14.36 -18.52
CA GLU A 85 6.30 -14.85 -17.33
C GLU A 85 6.20 -13.77 -16.25
N LEU A 86 7.27 -12.98 -16.05
CA LEU A 86 7.22 -11.84 -15.13
C LEU A 86 6.20 -10.80 -15.58
N GLU A 87 6.20 -10.41 -16.86
CA GLU A 87 5.22 -9.46 -17.40
C GLU A 87 3.79 -9.92 -17.13
N SER A 88 3.51 -11.19 -17.39
CA SER A 88 2.22 -11.82 -17.14
C SER A 88 1.86 -11.81 -15.65
N GLN A 89 2.83 -12.03 -14.75
CA GLN A 89 2.61 -11.94 -13.31
C GLN A 89 2.32 -10.52 -12.82
N LEU A 90 3.06 -9.52 -13.31
CA LEU A 90 2.86 -8.11 -12.95
C LEU A 90 1.49 -7.63 -13.42
N ASN A 91 1.12 -7.92 -14.67
CA ASN A 91 -0.19 -7.56 -15.21
C ASN A 91 -1.34 -8.25 -14.45
N ARG A 92 -1.21 -9.55 -14.13
CA ARG A 92 -2.20 -10.25 -13.29
C ARG A 92 -2.35 -9.62 -11.91
N GLN A 93 -1.25 -9.21 -11.27
CA GLN A 93 -1.32 -8.56 -9.96
C GLN A 93 -1.96 -7.18 -10.04
N TYR A 94 -1.60 -6.37 -11.05
CA TYR A 94 -2.18 -5.05 -11.27
C TYR A 94 -3.70 -5.11 -11.51
N GLN A 95 -4.15 -6.05 -12.35
CA GLN A 95 -5.56 -6.21 -12.73
C GLN A 95 -6.45 -6.78 -11.61
N ASP A 96 -5.85 -7.31 -10.54
CA ASP A 96 -6.57 -7.99 -9.46
C ASP A 96 -7.06 -7.00 -8.39
N THR A 97 -8.34 -6.63 -8.49
CA THR A 97 -9.00 -5.61 -7.66
C THR A 97 -9.73 -6.17 -6.43
N ARG A 98 -9.43 -7.42 -6.03
CA ARG A 98 -10.08 -8.05 -4.86
C ARG A 98 -10.00 -7.15 -3.62
N ARG A 99 -11.03 -7.26 -2.78
CA ARG A 99 -11.11 -6.50 -1.51
C ARG A 99 -9.99 -6.91 -0.55
N GLU A 100 -9.75 -8.21 -0.44
CA GLU A 100 -8.79 -8.82 0.47
C GLU A 100 -8.23 -10.11 -0.12
N CYS A 101 -7.09 -10.54 0.42
CA CYS A 101 -6.44 -11.80 0.09
C CYS A 101 -7.02 -12.94 0.94
N ALA A 102 -6.60 -14.18 0.66
CA ALA A 102 -7.04 -15.35 1.43
C ALA A 102 -6.78 -15.17 2.93
N TYR A 103 -7.61 -15.79 3.78
CA TYR A 103 -7.50 -15.72 5.24
C TYR A 103 -7.54 -14.29 5.81
N ASN A 104 -8.38 -13.42 5.24
CA ASN A 104 -8.57 -12.02 5.65
C ASN A 104 -7.25 -11.20 5.65
N GLN A 105 -6.33 -11.55 4.77
CA GLN A 105 -5.09 -10.79 4.57
C GLN A 105 -5.38 -9.53 3.74
N ALA A 106 -4.64 -8.45 4.00
CA ALA A 106 -4.83 -7.21 3.25
C ALA A 106 -4.48 -7.37 1.76
N ALA A 107 -5.14 -6.59 0.89
CA ALA A 107 -5.04 -6.78 -0.55
C ALA A 107 -3.60 -6.68 -1.10
N TYR A 108 -2.77 -5.80 -0.52
CA TYR A 108 -1.36 -5.65 -0.93
C TYR A 108 -0.53 -6.93 -0.71
N GLU A 109 -1.00 -7.88 0.10
CA GLU A 109 -0.31 -9.15 0.35
C GLU A 109 -0.36 -10.10 -0.85
N CYS A 110 -1.24 -9.88 -1.84
CA CYS A 110 -1.41 -10.77 -2.99
C CYS A 110 -1.82 -10.10 -4.32
N SER A 111 -2.23 -8.83 -4.31
CA SER A 111 -2.61 -8.06 -5.49
C SER A 111 -2.08 -6.63 -5.47
N GLY A 112 -2.11 -5.97 -6.63
CA GLY A 112 -1.46 -4.69 -6.85
C GLY A 112 0.07 -4.77 -6.79
N LEU A 113 0.73 -3.66 -7.05
CA LEU A 113 2.19 -3.54 -7.10
C LEU A 113 2.65 -2.60 -5.98
N LEU A 114 3.51 -3.12 -5.10
CA LEU A 114 4.23 -2.31 -4.11
C LEU A 114 5.51 -1.77 -4.74
N MET A 115 5.53 -0.47 -5.03
CA MET A 115 6.58 0.17 -5.81
C MET A 115 7.35 1.19 -4.97
N ARG A 116 8.68 1.17 -5.06
CA ARG A 116 9.54 2.15 -4.38
C ARG A 116 10.41 2.87 -5.40
N GLY A 117 10.25 4.19 -5.48
CA GLY A 117 11.08 5.06 -6.31
C GLY A 117 12.44 5.34 -5.67
N LEU A 118 13.49 5.39 -6.49
CA LEU A 118 14.88 5.52 -6.06
C LEU A 118 15.71 6.47 -6.94
N TYR A 119 15.11 7.05 -7.97
CA TYR A 119 15.83 7.82 -8.97
C TYR A 119 14.98 8.95 -9.52
N THR A 120 15.55 10.15 -9.58
CA THR A 120 14.96 11.34 -10.21
C THR A 120 15.83 11.74 -11.41
N PRO A 121 15.23 12.10 -12.57
CA PRO A 121 15.97 12.59 -13.73
C PRO A 121 16.95 13.72 -13.39
N GLY A 122 18.15 13.69 -13.95
CA GLY A 122 19.26 14.61 -13.68
C GLY A 122 20.10 14.27 -12.44
N GLY A 123 19.78 13.21 -11.70
CA GLY A 123 20.48 12.81 -10.47
C GLY A 123 21.23 11.48 -10.54
N THR A 124 21.65 10.99 -9.37
CA THR A 124 22.07 9.60 -9.16
C THR A 124 20.92 8.80 -8.53
N TYR A 125 20.92 7.48 -8.69
CA TYR A 125 19.96 6.64 -7.97
C TYR A 125 20.49 6.19 -6.62
N TYR A 126 19.58 5.99 -5.67
CA TYR A 126 19.88 5.32 -4.41
C TYR A 126 20.07 3.82 -4.65
N VAL A 127 21.15 3.25 -4.11
CA VAL A 127 21.41 1.79 -4.18
C VAL A 127 20.17 1.03 -3.69
N PRO A 128 19.57 0.12 -4.49
CA PRO A 128 18.22 -0.38 -4.20
C PRO A 128 18.05 -1.11 -2.88
N TRP A 129 19.08 -1.81 -2.41
CA TRP A 129 19.09 -2.51 -1.13
C TRP A 129 19.66 -1.67 0.02
N SER A 130 19.98 -0.39 -0.20
CA SER A 130 20.38 0.51 0.87
C SER A 130 19.17 1.11 1.60
N VAL A 131 19.35 1.40 2.88
CA VAL A 131 18.33 2.08 3.72
C VAL A 131 18.76 3.54 3.90
N SER A 132 17.89 4.48 3.52
CA SER A 132 18.19 5.91 3.63
C SER A 132 18.38 6.34 5.09
N PRO A 133 19.15 7.41 5.38
CA PRO A 133 19.34 7.89 6.76
C PRO A 133 18.01 8.15 7.50
N LYS A 134 17.00 8.70 6.82
CA LYS A 134 15.66 8.92 7.38
C LYS A 134 14.92 7.61 7.68
N ALA A 135 15.03 6.62 6.80
CA ALA A 135 14.50 5.28 7.06
C ALA A 135 15.19 4.64 8.27
N LYS A 136 16.53 4.73 8.37
CA LYS A 136 17.30 4.23 9.53
C LYS A 136 16.85 4.87 10.85
N GLN A 137 16.68 6.20 10.87
CA GLN A 137 16.16 6.95 12.04
C GLN A 137 14.77 6.49 12.48
N ARG A 138 13.92 6.08 11.53
CA ARG A 138 12.59 5.52 11.78
C ARG A 138 12.63 4.01 12.00
N GLY A 139 13.77 3.45 12.38
CA GLY A 139 13.96 2.02 12.61
C GLY A 139 13.89 1.21 11.32
N ASN A 140 14.66 1.61 10.31
CA ASN A 140 14.87 0.96 8.99
C ASN A 140 13.64 0.79 8.06
N VAL A 141 12.46 1.29 8.41
CA VAL A 141 11.24 1.15 7.60
C VAL A 141 11.33 1.71 6.17
N LEU A 142 10.51 1.16 5.27
CA LEU A 142 10.46 1.57 3.88
C LEU A 142 9.06 2.07 3.50
N SER A 143 9.04 3.09 2.65
CA SER A 143 7.84 3.65 2.04
C SER A 143 7.67 3.13 0.61
N PHE A 144 6.44 2.72 0.30
CA PHE A 144 6.01 2.21 -0.99
C PHE A 144 4.77 2.95 -1.48
N THR A 145 4.69 3.20 -2.78
CA THR A 145 3.43 3.50 -3.44
C THR A 145 2.73 2.19 -3.82
N TYR A 146 1.40 2.18 -3.76
CA TYR A 146 0.60 1.01 -4.13
C TYR A 146 -0.18 1.30 -5.41
N LEU A 147 0.13 0.55 -6.47
CA LEU A 147 -0.51 0.67 -7.78
C LEU A 147 -1.43 -0.54 -8.04
N ARG A 148 -2.70 -0.28 -8.36
CA ARG A 148 -3.70 -1.31 -8.71
C ARG A 148 -4.64 -0.74 -9.77
N LYS A 149 -5.30 -1.60 -10.56
CA LYS A 149 -6.20 -1.16 -11.65
C LYS A 149 -7.26 -0.16 -11.19
N ASP A 150 -7.81 -0.36 -9.99
CA ASP A 150 -8.79 0.52 -9.38
C ASP A 150 -8.17 1.55 -8.43
N LEU A 151 -6.85 1.69 -8.37
CA LEU A 151 -6.13 2.60 -7.47
C LEU A 151 -4.85 3.14 -8.13
N GLY A 152 -5.05 3.90 -9.21
CA GLY A 152 -3.97 4.52 -9.97
C GLY A 152 -3.42 5.81 -9.36
N PHE A 153 -2.31 6.30 -9.94
CA PHE A 153 -1.76 7.62 -9.68
C PHE A 153 -0.95 8.10 -10.89
N LYS A 154 -0.93 9.42 -11.16
CA LYS A 154 -0.28 9.98 -12.36
C LYS A 154 1.22 10.21 -12.25
N ARG A 155 1.75 10.26 -11.02
CA ARG A 155 3.19 10.47 -10.78
C ARG A 155 3.65 9.93 -9.43
N PHE A 156 4.86 9.41 -9.40
CA PHE A 156 5.56 9.06 -8.17
C PHE A 156 5.85 10.30 -7.31
N PRO A 157 5.97 10.13 -5.97
CA PRO A 157 6.54 11.15 -5.10
C PRO A 157 7.93 11.55 -5.58
N PHE A 158 8.31 12.82 -5.33
CA PHE A 158 9.58 13.41 -5.79
C PHE A 158 9.90 13.22 -7.28
N THR A 159 8.87 12.99 -8.10
CA THR A 159 9.00 12.70 -9.54
C THR A 159 9.97 11.56 -9.82
N TYR A 160 10.02 10.55 -8.95
CA TYR A 160 10.86 9.39 -9.21
C TYR A 160 10.44 8.69 -10.50
N THR A 161 11.42 8.28 -11.30
CA THR A 161 11.19 7.63 -12.58
C THR A 161 11.85 6.27 -12.71
N ALA A 162 12.61 5.83 -11.71
CA ALA A 162 13.07 4.44 -11.64
C ALA A 162 13.15 3.96 -10.18
N GLY A 163 13.11 2.64 -10.00
CA GLY A 163 13.08 2.02 -8.68
C GLY A 163 12.86 0.50 -8.76
N PHE A 164 12.20 -0.07 -7.75
CA PHE A 164 11.85 -1.50 -7.75
C PHE A 164 10.41 -1.77 -7.32
N ILE A 165 9.90 -2.91 -7.79
CA ILE A 165 8.67 -3.55 -7.35
C ILE A 165 9.05 -4.67 -6.39
N ALA A 166 8.44 -4.67 -5.20
CA ALA A 166 8.63 -5.74 -4.22
C ALA A 166 7.71 -6.92 -4.50
N TYR A 167 8.14 -8.14 -4.16
CA TYR A 167 7.23 -9.27 -4.10
C TYR A 167 6.14 -9.04 -3.04
N PRO A 168 4.86 -9.31 -3.36
CA PRO A 168 3.84 -9.39 -2.32
C PRO A 168 4.08 -10.66 -1.49
N THR A 169 3.88 -10.59 -0.17
CA THR A 169 4.26 -11.65 0.77
C THR A 169 3.70 -13.03 0.39
N SER A 170 2.43 -13.10 -0.04
CA SER A 170 1.80 -14.38 -0.39
C SER A 170 2.37 -15.03 -1.66
N ARG A 171 3.13 -14.29 -2.48
CA ARG A 171 3.75 -14.78 -3.71
C ARG A 171 5.27 -14.81 -3.63
N MET A 172 5.84 -14.61 -2.45
CA MET A 172 7.28 -14.72 -2.26
C MET A 172 7.75 -16.16 -2.51
N PRO A 173 8.82 -16.35 -3.29
CA PRO A 173 9.46 -17.64 -3.46
C PRO A 173 9.94 -18.21 -2.11
N GLN A 174 9.58 -19.46 -1.82
CA GLN A 174 9.86 -20.08 -0.51
C GLN A 174 11.21 -20.81 -0.46
N LYS A 175 11.72 -21.33 -1.58
CA LYS A 175 13.01 -22.06 -1.71
C LYS A 175 13.54 -21.94 -3.16
N PRO A 176 14.86 -22.13 -3.43
CA PRO A 176 15.98 -22.31 -2.50
C PRO A 176 16.56 -21.00 -1.91
N ASN A 177 15.94 -19.84 -2.14
CA ASN A 177 16.45 -18.56 -1.63
C ASN A 177 15.27 -17.71 -1.10
N LYS A 178 14.78 -18.05 0.09
CA LYS A 178 13.65 -17.37 0.73
C LYS A 178 13.99 -15.88 0.88
N GLN A 179 13.11 -15.01 0.38
CA GLN A 179 13.27 -13.57 0.49
C GLN A 179 12.69 -13.04 1.80
N ILE A 180 13.18 -11.87 2.23
CA ILE A 180 12.71 -11.15 3.41
C ILE A 180 11.26 -10.71 3.18
N SER A 181 10.38 -11.09 4.10
CA SER A 181 8.99 -10.66 4.07
C SER A 181 8.86 -9.20 4.49
N LEU A 182 8.24 -8.36 3.65
CA LEU A 182 7.90 -6.99 4.01
C LEU A 182 6.60 -6.97 4.81
N ARG A 183 6.69 -6.76 6.12
CA ARG A 183 5.52 -6.62 6.97
C ARG A 183 5.00 -5.19 6.88
N ALA A 184 3.77 -5.01 6.41
CA ALA A 184 3.16 -3.69 6.44
C ALA A 184 2.88 -3.25 7.88
N LEU A 185 3.18 -1.98 8.16
CA LEU A 185 2.99 -1.34 9.45
C LEU A 185 1.76 -0.44 9.42
N CYS A 186 1.64 0.38 8.38
CA CYS A 186 0.49 1.24 8.18
C CYS A 186 0.30 1.62 6.71
N GLN A 187 -0.89 2.11 6.40
CA GLN A 187 -1.23 2.67 5.10
C GLN A 187 -1.85 4.05 5.27
N PHE A 188 -1.43 4.99 4.43
CA PHE A 188 -2.00 6.31 4.30
C PHE A 188 -2.74 6.43 2.96
N PRO A 189 -3.95 7.03 2.95
CA PRO A 189 -4.68 7.25 1.71
C PRO A 189 -3.94 8.10 0.68
N ILE A 190 -3.09 9.02 1.14
CA ILE A 190 -2.14 9.79 0.32
C ILE A 190 -0.77 9.82 1.02
N ASP A 191 0.25 10.42 0.41
CA ASP A 191 1.55 10.69 1.06
C ASP A 191 1.38 11.14 2.52
N GLY A 192 1.88 10.33 3.44
CA GLY A 192 1.69 10.47 4.87
C GLY A 192 2.65 11.46 5.51
N TYR A 193 3.58 12.06 4.79
CA TYR A 193 4.66 12.88 5.39
C TYR A 193 5.50 12.08 6.40
N THR A 194 5.73 10.80 6.09
CA THR A 194 6.12 9.78 7.06
C THR A 194 7.52 9.95 7.65
N ASP A 195 8.38 10.76 7.02
CA ASP A 195 9.71 11.14 7.52
C ASP A 195 9.67 11.92 8.84
N TYR A 196 8.51 12.48 9.19
CA TYR A 196 8.34 13.31 10.37
C TYR A 196 7.28 12.76 11.32
N ARG A 197 7.03 11.46 11.28
CA ARG A 197 6.10 10.77 12.19
C ARG A 197 6.84 9.88 13.16
N ASP A 198 6.30 9.75 14.37
CA ASP A 198 6.72 8.72 15.33
C ASP A 198 6.15 7.33 14.96
N GLU A 199 6.30 6.35 15.85
CA GLU A 199 5.91 4.94 15.64
C GLU A 199 6.34 4.39 14.27
N TYR A 200 7.63 4.52 13.94
CA TYR A 200 8.19 4.03 12.67
C TYR A 200 7.52 4.64 11.43
N GLY A 201 7.06 5.90 11.53
CA GLY A 201 6.39 6.60 10.44
C GLY A 201 4.86 6.45 10.42
N CYS A 202 4.27 5.72 11.37
CA CYS A 202 2.85 5.37 11.39
C CYS A 202 2.00 6.11 12.42
N GLY A 203 2.63 6.83 13.35
CA GLY A 203 1.94 7.55 14.41
C GLY A 203 1.86 9.06 14.14
N LYS A 204 1.98 9.84 15.21
CA LYS A 204 1.83 11.29 15.23
C LYS A 204 2.90 11.99 14.42
N THR A 205 2.47 12.95 13.62
CA THR A 205 3.37 13.94 13.01
C THR A 205 4.02 14.75 14.12
N ASN A 206 5.34 14.81 14.14
CA ASN A 206 6.08 15.58 15.12
C ASN A 206 5.81 17.08 14.96
N LYS A 207 5.96 17.84 16.05
CA LYS A 207 5.68 19.29 16.09
C LYS A 207 6.64 20.13 15.24
N VAL A 208 7.66 19.52 14.61
CA VAL A 208 8.64 20.21 13.76
C VAL A 208 8.08 20.47 12.35
N VAL A 209 6.91 19.90 12.03
CA VAL A 209 6.34 20.03 10.71
C VAL A 209 5.52 21.32 10.58
N LEU A 210 6.17 22.27 9.90
CA LEU A 210 5.70 23.55 9.36
C LEU A 210 5.51 24.68 10.37
N LYS A 211 6.58 25.46 10.55
CA LYS A 211 6.43 26.92 10.61
C LYS A 211 5.97 27.35 9.21
N ASP A 212 4.74 27.82 9.06
CA ASP A 212 4.47 28.81 8.01
C ASP A 212 5.53 29.92 8.15
N PRO A 213 6.20 30.36 7.07
CA PRO A 213 7.04 31.57 7.13
C PRO A 213 6.33 32.79 7.72
N LYS A 214 4.98 32.78 7.77
CA LYS A 214 4.13 33.80 8.40
C LYS A 214 3.61 33.43 9.80
N GLY A 215 3.98 32.27 10.35
CA GLY A 215 3.69 31.87 11.74
C GLY A 215 2.25 31.45 12.04
N ILE A 216 1.44 31.14 11.02
CA ILE A 216 0.03 30.80 11.16
C ILE A 216 -0.16 29.31 10.81
N GLU A 217 -1.00 28.61 11.56
CA GLU A 217 -1.30 27.17 11.45
C GLU A 217 -0.28 26.24 12.15
N LYS A 218 -0.54 26.01 13.44
CA LYS A 218 -0.05 24.82 14.15
C LYS A 218 -0.76 23.60 13.55
N VAL A 219 0.00 22.65 12.98
CA VAL A 219 -0.54 21.32 12.62
C VAL A 219 -1.33 20.76 13.80
N ASN A 220 -2.57 20.31 13.56
CA ASN A 220 -3.32 19.62 14.59
C ASN A 220 -2.77 18.19 14.76
N THR A 221 -1.80 18.03 15.67
CA THR A 221 -1.17 16.72 15.92
C THR A 221 -2.12 15.70 16.53
N ASP A 222 -3.29 16.11 17.02
CA ASP A 222 -4.30 15.16 17.52
C ASP A 222 -5.04 14.46 16.38
N PHE A 223 -5.00 15.04 15.17
CA PHE A 223 -5.56 14.42 13.98
C PHE A 223 -4.58 13.41 13.34
N SER A 224 -3.29 13.61 13.55
CA SER A 224 -2.23 12.87 12.86
C SER A 224 -1.84 11.54 13.53
N GLU A 225 -2.75 10.88 14.25
CA GLU A 225 -2.49 9.64 15.00
C GLU A 225 -2.74 8.37 14.15
N ARG A 226 -2.55 7.18 14.72
CA ARG A 226 -3.17 5.95 14.22
C ARG A 226 -4.69 6.09 14.19
N CYS A 227 -5.31 5.84 13.04
CA CYS A 227 -6.72 6.12 12.80
C CYS A 227 -7.66 5.53 13.87
N HIS A 228 -7.40 4.29 14.32
CA HIS A 228 -8.26 3.63 15.30
C HIS A 228 -8.19 4.23 16.71
N LEU A 229 -7.12 4.93 17.08
CA LEU A 229 -6.97 5.60 18.38
C LEU A 229 -7.79 6.89 18.48
N ILE A 230 -8.09 7.50 17.33
CA ILE A 230 -8.93 8.70 17.21
C ILE A 230 -10.31 8.39 16.61
N ASP A 231 -10.76 7.13 16.75
CA ASP A 231 -12.05 6.63 16.29
C ASP A 231 -12.28 6.71 14.77
N VAL A 232 -11.25 6.86 13.94
CA VAL A 232 -11.35 6.77 12.48
C VAL A 232 -11.26 5.30 12.04
N LYS A 233 -12.35 4.56 12.21
CA LYS A 233 -12.43 3.10 11.92
C LYS A 233 -13.27 2.74 10.70
N THR A 234 -13.87 3.72 10.03
CA THR A 234 -14.71 3.52 8.85
C THR A 234 -14.41 4.58 7.80
N PHE A 235 -14.78 4.30 6.54
CA PHE A 235 -14.66 5.28 5.46
C PHE A 235 -15.39 6.59 5.75
N TYR A 236 -16.60 6.54 6.33
CA TYR A 236 -17.36 7.74 6.69
C TYR A 236 -16.68 8.55 7.80
N LYS A 237 -16.09 7.89 8.79
CA LYS A 237 -15.32 8.56 9.83
C LYS A 237 -14.06 9.20 9.25
N TRP A 238 -13.40 8.53 8.30
CA TRP A 238 -12.26 9.11 7.59
C TRP A 238 -12.66 10.32 6.73
N LYS A 239 -13.80 10.27 6.03
CA LYS A 239 -14.32 11.43 5.28
C LYS A 239 -14.59 12.63 6.20
N ARG A 240 -15.14 12.39 7.41
CA ARG A 240 -15.30 13.45 8.43
C ARG A 240 -13.97 13.98 8.94
N HIS A 241 -12.98 13.12 9.12
CA HIS A 241 -11.61 13.51 9.47
C HIS A 241 -11.02 14.45 8.41
N TYR A 242 -11.03 14.04 7.15
CA TYR A 242 -10.56 14.82 6.01
C TYR A 242 -11.26 16.20 5.93
N ASN A 243 -12.58 16.24 6.05
CA ASN A 243 -13.33 17.50 5.98
C ASN A 243 -13.06 18.45 7.15
N LYS A 244 -12.55 17.95 8.28
CA LYS A 244 -12.16 18.76 9.44
C LYS A 244 -10.68 19.15 9.44
N SER A 245 -9.85 18.49 8.62
CA SER A 245 -8.44 18.84 8.46
C SER A 245 -8.27 20.12 7.64
N HIS A 246 -7.15 20.80 7.85
CA HIS A 246 -6.77 21.96 7.07
C HIS A 246 -6.35 21.51 5.67
N SER A 247 -6.92 22.14 4.64
CA SER A 247 -6.69 21.76 3.23
C SER A 247 -5.21 21.81 2.83
N LYS A 248 -4.43 22.73 3.42
CA LYS A 248 -2.98 22.89 3.15
C LYS A 248 -2.09 21.95 3.97
N LEU A 249 -2.60 21.40 5.07
CA LEU A 249 -1.83 20.56 6.01
C LEU A 249 -2.32 19.11 6.04
N PHE A 250 -3.17 18.71 5.11
CA PHE A 250 -3.79 17.38 5.16
C PHE A 250 -2.77 16.22 5.12
N TYR A 251 -1.65 16.39 4.40
CA TYR A 251 -0.56 15.38 4.39
C TYR A 251 -0.05 15.08 5.81
N GLN A 252 0.06 16.14 6.63
CA GLN A 252 0.52 16.10 8.01
C GLN A 252 -0.56 15.69 9.00
N GLU A 253 -1.82 16.04 8.74
CA GLU A 253 -2.96 15.85 9.66
C GLU A 253 -3.72 14.55 9.45
N GLN A 254 -3.58 13.88 8.31
CA GLN A 254 -4.23 12.59 8.12
C GLN A 254 -3.74 11.55 9.14
N CYS A 255 -4.63 10.64 9.52
CA CYS A 255 -4.31 9.51 10.35
C CYS A 255 -3.75 8.34 9.52
N GLY A 256 -2.95 7.47 10.14
CA GLY A 256 -2.43 6.24 9.52
C GLY A 256 -3.30 5.03 9.85
N PHE A 257 -3.71 4.25 8.84
CA PHE A 257 -4.42 2.99 9.06
C PHE A 257 -3.43 1.91 9.52
N ASP A 258 -3.62 1.37 10.71
CA ASP A 258 -2.72 0.37 11.31
C ASP A 258 -2.89 -0.99 10.62
N LEU A 259 -1.79 -1.56 10.11
CA LEU A 259 -1.77 -2.85 9.42
C LEU A 259 -1.05 -3.94 10.22
N ARG A 260 -0.52 -3.62 11.41
CA ARG A 260 0.27 -4.57 12.21
C ARG A 260 -0.58 -5.71 12.77
N ASN A 261 -1.85 -5.43 13.07
CA ASN A 261 -2.79 -6.45 13.52
C ASN A 261 -3.47 -7.12 12.32
N LYS A 262 -3.07 -8.37 12.02
CA LYS A 262 -3.57 -9.16 10.89
C LYS A 262 -5.09 -9.32 10.89
N ARG A 263 -5.75 -9.31 12.06
CA ARG A 263 -7.21 -9.39 12.17
C ARG A 263 -7.91 -8.21 11.50
N TYR A 264 -7.26 -7.05 11.45
CA TYR A 264 -7.84 -5.78 11.03
C TYR A 264 -7.19 -5.19 9.78
N ALA A 265 -6.04 -5.72 9.36
CA ALA A 265 -5.26 -5.21 8.24
C ALA A 265 -6.07 -5.15 6.92
N ALA A 266 -6.85 -6.19 6.61
CA ALA A 266 -7.68 -6.19 5.39
C ALA A 266 -8.75 -5.10 5.41
N HIS A 267 -9.48 -4.96 6.51
CA HIS A 267 -10.49 -3.92 6.69
C HIS A 267 -9.89 -2.51 6.60
N ASN A 268 -8.79 -2.29 7.32
CA ASN A 268 -8.08 -1.01 7.35
C ASN A 268 -7.51 -0.64 5.98
N SER A 269 -6.91 -1.59 5.27
CA SER A 269 -6.42 -1.37 3.90
C SER A 269 -7.57 -1.05 2.94
N PHE A 270 -8.70 -1.76 3.04
CA PHE A 270 -9.89 -1.48 2.23
C PHE A 270 -10.44 -0.06 2.45
N ILE A 271 -10.54 0.38 3.71
CA ILE A 271 -10.93 1.77 4.01
C ILE A 271 -9.93 2.76 3.40
N SER A 272 -8.63 2.50 3.55
CA SER A 272 -7.59 3.38 3.01
C SER A 272 -7.69 3.52 1.49
N MET A 273 -7.95 2.44 0.76
CA MET A 273 -8.13 2.49 -0.70
C MET A 273 -9.37 3.30 -1.10
N ARG A 274 -10.49 3.14 -0.37
CA ARG A 274 -11.70 3.97 -0.59
C ARG A 274 -11.43 5.44 -0.31
N ALA A 275 -10.69 5.72 0.75
CA ALA A 275 -10.26 7.06 1.13
C ALA A 275 -9.37 7.71 0.06
N THR A 276 -8.41 6.98 -0.51
CA THR A 276 -7.58 7.46 -1.62
C THR A 276 -8.45 7.87 -2.82
N ARG A 277 -9.37 7.01 -3.27
CA ARG A 277 -10.27 7.33 -4.40
C ARG A 277 -11.13 8.55 -4.12
N TYR A 278 -11.69 8.64 -2.91
CA TYR A 278 -12.46 9.80 -2.49
C TYR A 278 -11.63 11.07 -2.57
N PHE A 279 -10.41 11.06 -1.99
CA PHE A 279 -9.50 12.19 -2.06
C PHE A 279 -9.19 12.60 -3.49
N GLN A 280 -8.89 11.62 -4.36
CA GLN A 280 -8.56 11.88 -5.76
C GLN A 280 -9.72 12.59 -6.48
N ASN A 281 -10.95 12.10 -6.26
CA ASN A 281 -12.16 12.67 -6.85
C ASN A 281 -12.41 14.11 -6.35
N VAL A 282 -12.46 14.33 -5.03
CA VAL A 282 -12.83 15.64 -4.49
C VAL A 282 -11.76 16.73 -4.68
N THR A 283 -10.50 16.35 -4.88
CA THR A 283 -9.41 17.29 -5.12
C THR A 283 -9.06 17.47 -6.59
N GLY A 284 -9.59 16.62 -7.48
CA GLY A 284 -9.12 16.53 -8.87
C GLY A 284 -7.64 16.17 -8.99
N THR A 285 -7.04 15.59 -7.93
CA THR A 285 -5.65 15.14 -7.94
C THR A 285 -5.57 13.64 -8.10
N PHE A 286 -4.56 13.14 -8.81
CA PHE A 286 -4.37 11.70 -8.99
C PHE A 286 -3.10 11.24 -8.27
N ARG A 287 -3.13 11.36 -6.94
CA ARG A 287 -2.00 11.10 -6.04
C ARG A 287 -1.97 9.64 -5.58
N HIS A 288 -0.77 9.15 -5.30
CA HIS A 288 -0.53 7.79 -4.82
C HIS A 288 -0.97 7.64 -3.36
N SER A 289 -1.36 6.41 -2.99
CA SER A 289 -1.39 5.98 -1.59
C SER A 289 0.01 5.56 -1.14
N GLU A 290 0.28 5.60 0.17
CA GLU A 290 1.56 5.22 0.75
C GLU A 290 1.38 4.05 1.73
N ILE A 291 2.19 3.01 1.59
CA ILE A 291 2.28 1.91 2.55
C ILE A 291 3.67 1.93 3.18
N ILE A 292 3.71 1.97 4.51
CA ILE A 292 4.94 1.79 5.28
C ILE A 292 5.09 0.33 5.65
N THR A 293 6.27 -0.22 5.40
CA THR A 293 6.62 -1.61 5.69
C THR A 293 7.89 -1.68 6.54
N SER A 294 8.11 -2.82 7.20
CA SER A 294 9.47 -3.20 7.57
C SER A 294 10.34 -3.24 6.32
N GLY A 295 11.58 -2.81 6.43
CA GLY A 295 12.62 -3.05 5.43
C GLY A 295 13.57 -4.18 5.85
N TRP A 296 14.85 -3.95 5.64
CA TRP A 296 15.96 -4.84 5.98
C TRP A 296 17.08 -4.05 6.70
N PRO A 297 18.04 -4.70 7.38
CA PRO A 297 19.20 -4.01 7.94
C PRO A 297 20.15 -3.51 6.85
N ALA A 298 21.10 -2.64 7.21
CA ALA A 298 22.14 -2.20 6.28
C ALA A 298 23.18 -3.30 6.00
N GLU A 299 23.99 -3.16 4.94
CA GLU A 299 24.99 -4.17 4.57
C GLU A 299 26.08 -4.37 5.63
N ASP A 300 26.51 -3.30 6.28
CA ASP A 300 27.44 -3.32 7.42
C ASP A 300 26.86 -4.02 8.66
N GLN A 301 25.54 -4.24 8.68
CA GLN A 301 24.83 -5.02 9.69
C GLN A 301 24.58 -6.47 9.25
N GLY A 302 25.22 -6.94 8.18
CA GLY A 302 25.21 -8.34 7.74
C GLY A 302 24.13 -8.70 6.72
N LEU A 303 23.51 -7.72 6.05
CA LEU A 303 22.49 -7.99 5.01
C LEU A 303 23.02 -8.93 3.92
N ASP A 304 22.29 -10.01 3.69
CA ASP A 304 22.34 -10.80 2.47
C ASP A 304 21.45 -10.15 1.40
N VAL A 305 22.09 -9.46 0.46
CA VAL A 305 21.41 -8.76 -0.64
C VAL A 305 20.59 -9.72 -1.51
N LYS A 306 20.96 -11.02 -1.56
CA LYS A 306 20.19 -12.06 -2.27
C LYS A 306 18.77 -12.22 -1.73
N LYS A 307 18.54 -11.89 -0.45
CA LYS A 307 17.26 -12.07 0.23
C LYS A 307 16.35 -10.84 0.14
N VAL A 308 16.81 -9.73 -0.44
CA VAL A 308 15.96 -8.55 -0.66
C VAL A 308 14.85 -8.89 -1.67
N PRO A 309 13.57 -8.55 -1.38
CA PRO A 309 12.41 -9.06 -2.11
C PRO A 309 12.14 -8.33 -3.44
N PHE A 310 13.16 -8.13 -4.27
CA PHE A 310 12.99 -7.53 -5.60
C PHE A 310 12.27 -8.50 -6.54
N MET A 311 11.10 -8.09 -7.03
CA MET A 311 10.37 -8.78 -8.09
C MET A 311 10.80 -8.26 -9.47
N SER A 312 10.95 -6.94 -9.61
CA SER A 312 11.43 -6.27 -10.82
C SER A 312 12.07 -4.94 -10.45
N PHE A 313 13.10 -4.52 -11.18
CA PHE A 313 13.39 -3.09 -11.29
C PHE A 313 12.39 -2.46 -12.26
N PHE A 314 12.13 -1.17 -12.13
CA PHE A 314 11.24 -0.47 -13.05
C PHE A 314 11.80 0.87 -13.48
N PHE A 315 11.35 1.32 -14.64
CA PHE A 315 11.39 2.72 -15.04
C PHE A 315 10.00 3.18 -15.50
N ILE A 316 9.75 4.48 -15.40
CA ILE A 316 8.52 5.12 -15.86
C ILE A 316 8.69 5.54 -17.31
N GLU A 317 7.80 5.04 -18.17
CA GLU A 317 7.67 5.53 -19.54
C GLU A 317 6.89 6.83 -19.53
N THR A 318 7.49 7.87 -20.12
CA THR A 318 6.87 9.18 -20.28
C THR A 318 6.87 9.56 -21.76
N GLU A 319 6.04 10.53 -22.12
CA GLU A 319 6.02 11.09 -23.48
C GLU A 319 7.35 11.76 -23.87
N ASP A 320 8.15 12.17 -22.88
CA ASP A 320 9.49 12.69 -23.08
C ASP A 320 10.49 11.53 -23.26
N ALA A 321 10.88 11.28 -24.51
CA ALA A 321 11.81 10.22 -24.86
C ALA A 321 13.18 10.34 -24.17
N ASN A 322 13.64 11.57 -23.88
CA ASN A 322 14.91 11.78 -23.18
C ASN A 322 14.79 11.35 -21.71
N LYS A 323 13.71 11.75 -21.03
CA LYS A 323 13.44 11.30 -19.66
C LYS A 323 13.23 9.79 -19.59
N THR A 324 12.54 9.21 -20.56
CA THR A 324 12.34 7.76 -20.65
C THR A 324 13.68 7.03 -20.81
N LYS A 325 14.56 7.51 -21.69
CA LYS A 325 15.91 6.96 -21.88
C LYS A 325 16.76 7.06 -20.61
N GLU A 326 16.71 8.20 -19.92
CA GLU A 326 17.45 8.41 -18.68
C GLU A 326 16.99 7.46 -17.56
N SER A 327 15.67 7.31 -17.43
CA SER A 327 15.00 6.44 -16.45
C SER A 327 15.29 4.97 -16.72
N LEU A 328 15.22 4.55 -17.99
CA LEU A 328 15.66 3.22 -18.42
C LEU A 328 17.12 2.97 -18.06
N GLY A 329 18.01 3.93 -18.35
CA GLY A 329 19.42 3.82 -17.99
C GLY A 329 19.64 3.64 -16.49
N ALA A 330 18.86 4.34 -15.64
CA ALA A 330 18.93 4.15 -14.19
C ALA A 330 18.47 2.74 -13.76
N ALA A 331 17.35 2.24 -14.29
CA ALA A 331 16.85 0.90 -13.98
C ALA A 331 17.79 -0.22 -14.47
N GLN A 332 18.40 -0.06 -15.64
CA GLN A 332 19.41 -0.99 -16.17
C GLN A 332 20.66 -1.04 -15.29
N ARG A 333 21.12 0.11 -14.78
CA ARG A 333 22.24 0.15 -13.83
C ARG A 333 21.89 -0.53 -12.50
N MET A 334 20.70 -0.29 -11.94
CA MET A 334 20.22 -1.01 -10.74
C MET A 334 20.21 -2.53 -10.96
N GLN A 335 19.71 -2.99 -12.12
CA GLN A 335 19.72 -4.40 -12.49
C GLN A 335 21.15 -4.97 -12.55
N LYS A 336 22.06 -4.27 -13.23
CA LYS A 336 23.45 -4.70 -13.40
C LYS A 336 24.18 -4.76 -12.06
N ASP A 337 24.06 -3.73 -11.23
CA ASP A 337 24.65 -3.69 -9.89
C ASP A 337 24.16 -4.85 -9.04
N TYR A 338 22.85 -5.12 -9.05
CA TYR A 338 22.29 -6.25 -8.30
C TYR A 338 22.83 -7.59 -8.81
N TYR A 339 22.91 -7.79 -10.12
CA TYR A 339 23.44 -9.01 -10.71
C TYR A 339 24.93 -9.19 -10.39
N ASP A 340 25.75 -8.15 -10.51
CA ASP A 340 27.18 -8.23 -10.19
C ASP A 340 27.41 -8.58 -8.72
N LYS A 341 26.58 -8.00 -7.84
CA LYS A 341 26.61 -8.21 -6.39
C LYS A 341 26.18 -9.61 -5.98
N THR A 342 25.12 -10.15 -6.59
CA THR A 342 24.44 -11.36 -6.09
C THR A 342 24.55 -12.59 -6.99
N GLY A 343 24.81 -12.40 -8.28
CA GLY A 343 24.66 -13.41 -9.33
C GLY A 343 23.20 -13.67 -9.74
N PHE A 344 22.22 -13.00 -9.14
CA PHE A 344 20.82 -13.18 -9.46
C PHE A 344 20.29 -12.14 -10.42
N PHE A 345 19.41 -12.60 -11.31
CA PHE A 345 18.74 -11.78 -12.30
C PHE A 345 17.37 -11.30 -11.79
N VAL A 346 17.17 -9.99 -11.88
CA VAL A 346 15.89 -9.30 -11.63
C VAL A 346 15.62 -8.46 -12.88
N PRO A 347 14.53 -8.73 -13.64
CA PRO A 347 14.23 -7.98 -14.85
C PRO A 347 13.94 -6.50 -14.61
N VAL A 348 13.99 -5.72 -15.68
CA VAL A 348 13.53 -4.34 -15.77
C VAL A 348 12.16 -4.31 -16.47
N SER A 349 11.16 -3.75 -15.81
CA SER A 349 9.82 -3.50 -16.35
C SER A 349 9.63 -2.03 -16.71
N ALA A 350 9.05 -1.78 -17.87
CA ALA A 350 8.56 -0.47 -18.26
C ALA A 350 7.14 -0.27 -17.71
N ILE A 351 6.88 0.91 -17.13
CA ILE A 351 5.58 1.25 -16.55
C ILE A 351 5.13 2.59 -17.08
N LYS A 352 4.04 2.59 -17.85
CA LYS A 352 3.30 3.80 -18.16
C LYS A 352 2.23 3.98 -17.09
N LEU A 353 2.31 5.07 -16.32
CA LEU A 353 1.32 5.38 -15.30
C LEU A 353 0.02 5.90 -15.93
N PRO A 354 -1.14 5.65 -15.31
CA PRO A 354 -2.41 6.18 -15.78
C PRO A 354 -2.46 7.70 -15.61
N ASN A 355 -3.03 8.40 -16.60
CA ASN A 355 -3.16 9.86 -16.55
C ASN A 355 -4.23 10.34 -15.56
N ASP A 356 -5.31 9.56 -15.42
CA ASP A 356 -6.45 9.83 -14.54
C ASP A 356 -7.14 8.51 -14.11
N SER A 357 -8.31 8.62 -13.48
CA SER A 357 -9.07 7.48 -12.96
C SER A 357 -9.74 6.59 -14.01
N TYR A 358 -9.76 7.00 -15.28
CA TYR A 358 -10.33 6.23 -16.40
C TYR A 358 -9.25 5.55 -17.24
N ASP A 359 -7.99 5.96 -17.10
CA ASP A 359 -6.84 5.38 -17.75
C ASP A 359 -6.26 4.20 -16.94
N GLU A 360 -5.60 3.27 -17.63
CA GLU A 360 -4.95 2.11 -17.01
C GLU A 360 -3.43 2.17 -17.16
N ALA A 361 -2.71 1.74 -16.13
CA ALA A 361 -1.28 1.52 -16.23
C ALA A 361 -0.97 0.44 -17.28
N GLN A 362 0.10 0.66 -18.04
CA GLN A 362 0.63 -0.35 -18.97
C GLN A 362 1.96 -0.86 -18.43
N ILE A 363 2.12 -2.18 -18.37
CA ILE A 363 3.31 -2.83 -17.81
C ILE A 363 3.88 -3.77 -18.85
N ASN A 364 5.12 -3.51 -19.30
CA ASN A 364 5.80 -4.28 -20.34
C ASN A 364 7.18 -4.73 -19.86
N VAL A 365 7.58 -5.97 -20.16
CA VAL A 365 8.91 -6.49 -19.83
C VAL A 365 9.54 -7.05 -21.10
N LYS A 366 10.34 -6.21 -21.77
CA LYS A 366 10.95 -6.55 -23.04
C LYS A 366 12.46 -6.73 -22.91
N LYS A 367 13.05 -7.41 -23.89
CA LYS A 367 14.49 -7.71 -23.92
C LYS A 367 15.31 -6.43 -23.95
N GLU A 368 14.88 -5.43 -24.72
CA GLU A 368 15.50 -4.11 -24.86
C GLU A 368 15.45 -3.26 -23.57
N HIS A 369 14.58 -3.60 -22.60
CA HIS A 369 14.56 -2.93 -21.30
C HIS A 369 15.70 -3.42 -20.39
N GLN A 370 16.27 -4.59 -20.68
CA GLN A 370 17.30 -5.20 -19.85
C GLN A 370 18.68 -4.59 -20.16
N HIS A 371 19.61 -4.72 -19.22
CA HIS A 371 20.98 -4.24 -19.42
C HIS A 371 21.66 -5.02 -20.56
N PRO A 372 22.31 -4.33 -21.54
CA PRO A 372 22.92 -4.97 -22.71
C PRO A 372 23.89 -6.11 -22.38
N ASP A 373 24.74 -5.96 -21.37
CA ASP A 373 25.67 -7.03 -20.94
C ASP A 373 24.97 -8.32 -20.52
N LEU A 374 23.81 -8.23 -19.87
CA LEU A 374 23.07 -9.40 -19.40
C LEU A 374 22.37 -10.11 -20.57
N ILE A 375 21.97 -9.34 -21.58
CA ILE A 375 21.48 -9.87 -22.87
C ILE A 375 22.61 -10.60 -23.59
N ALA A 376 23.77 -9.96 -23.74
CA ALA A 376 24.93 -10.53 -24.43
C ALA A 376 25.44 -11.82 -23.76
N LYS A 377 25.31 -11.92 -22.43
CA LYS A 377 25.63 -13.13 -21.65
C LYS A 377 24.57 -14.23 -21.72
N GLY A 378 23.46 -14.04 -22.45
CA GLY A 378 22.37 -15.02 -22.55
C GLY A 378 21.59 -15.23 -21.25
N ILE A 379 21.66 -14.28 -20.30
CA ILE A 379 20.95 -14.36 -19.02
C ILE A 379 19.45 -14.06 -19.20
N VAL A 380 19.13 -13.14 -20.11
CA VAL A 380 17.75 -12.74 -20.41
C VAL A 380 17.08 -13.83 -21.25
N ARG A 381 16.03 -14.45 -20.69
CA ARG A 381 15.26 -15.53 -21.30
C ARG A 381 13.81 -15.14 -21.47
#